data_AF-A0A9Q1EVT4-F1
#
_entry.id   AF-A0A9Q1EVT4-F1
#
_cell.length_a   1.000
_cell.length_b   1.000
_cell.length_c   1.000
_cell.angle_alpha   90.00
_cell.angle_beta   90.00
_cell.angle_gamma   90.00
#
_symmetry.space_group_name_H-M   'P 1'
#
loop_
_entity.id
_entity.type
_entity.pdbx_description
1 polymer ?
#
loop_
_entity_poly.entity_id
_entity_poly.type
_entity_poly.pdbx_seq_one_letter_code
_entity_poly.pdbx_strand_id
1 'polypeptide(L)'
;NELKVFVDLAFISAGENDLDVDRVACFHDAILGYSPMLYELKPNSGFDDFKETLTKLWKALDNDDNLPKKLRDTARHLEWLKTAKDSHGSVELSSLSLASAINKKGIYIISAQNQKKLNLETALKLKITEEHEEGQEMRCYSLEELRELQNKLMLMSGKGEQGQGEVEHFVEVFAGIQRLTVAFVNLYADGNPLFRHWEANMNCSALSGDGTVGIIMDFNLNGVVGEIMLEGDVLEQLLELCRKMERCLDFWKAFVAKQRSQHYYLNYYTSEQIVYLCDRLTQRKVKELDGQVLMMLSFIKPNCGVHDLRLTWDELQDELHTMAPDQNEDFQTFVDVTDSVEAGPRFEEEGAALPSLVEQASSSQKLDVVWNTYMRDMRSFLPDSLDVRTLGRLLDILANQKDEDEDAEEEGLMLSERKEKSIFR
;
A
#
# COMPACT_ATOMS: atom_id res chain seq x y z
N ASN A 1 13.34 -46.97 10.72
CA ASN A 1 14.52 -46.39 10.02
C ASN A 1 14.14 -45.42 8.93
N GLU A 2 13.22 -45.74 8.02
CA GLU A 2 12.82 -44.81 6.94
C GLU A 2 12.13 -43.54 7.43
N LEU A 3 11.25 -43.64 8.45
CA LEU A 3 10.57 -42.47 9.04
C LEU A 3 11.57 -41.41 9.55
N LYS A 4 12.63 -41.85 10.24
CA LYS A 4 13.65 -40.95 10.77
C LYS A 4 14.39 -40.21 9.66
N VAL A 5 14.81 -40.93 8.61
CA VAL A 5 15.49 -40.34 7.45
C VAL A 5 14.58 -39.34 6.74
N PHE A 6 13.30 -39.66 6.59
CA PHE A 6 12.34 -38.74 5.98
C PHE A 6 12.13 -37.48 6.83
N VAL A 7 12.02 -37.62 8.16
CA VAL A 7 11.89 -36.48 9.07
C VAL A 7 13.12 -35.57 9.01
N ASP A 8 14.32 -36.14 8.99
CA ASP A 8 15.56 -35.37 8.85
C ASP A 8 15.59 -34.59 7.51
N LEU A 9 15.15 -35.21 6.40
CA LEU A 9 15.02 -34.54 5.10
C LEU A 9 13.95 -33.44 5.11
N ALA A 10 12.80 -33.69 5.73
CA ALA A 10 11.71 -32.74 5.80
C ALA A 10 12.08 -31.51 6.66
N PHE A 11 12.86 -31.68 7.74
CA PHE A 11 13.42 -30.56 8.50
C PHE A 11 14.40 -29.72 7.67
N ILE A 12 15.24 -30.35 6.84
CA ILE A 12 16.11 -29.62 5.91
C ILE A 12 15.28 -28.79 4.92
N SER A 13 14.19 -29.36 4.40
CA SER A 13 13.28 -28.66 3.48
C SER A 13 12.45 -27.57 4.16
N ALA A 14 12.10 -27.73 5.44
CA ALA A 14 11.41 -26.71 6.24
C ALA A 14 12.31 -25.48 6.52
N GLY A 15 13.62 -25.69 6.60
CA GLY A 15 14.59 -24.62 6.84
C GLY A 15 14.39 -23.95 8.20
N GLU A 16 14.36 -22.61 8.22
CA GLU A 16 14.16 -21.81 9.44
C GLU A 16 12.70 -21.37 9.63
N ASN A 17 11.76 -21.91 8.86
CA ASN A 17 10.35 -21.51 8.97
C ASN A 17 9.65 -22.26 10.10
N ASP A 18 9.27 -21.54 11.16
CA ASP A 18 8.61 -22.12 12.34
C ASP A 18 7.37 -22.95 12.01
N LEU A 19 6.52 -22.49 11.08
CA LEU A 19 5.31 -23.22 10.69
C LEU A 19 5.65 -24.55 9.99
N ASP A 20 6.63 -24.54 9.10
CA ASP A 20 7.05 -25.76 8.39
C ASP A 20 7.79 -26.73 9.34
N VAL A 21 8.54 -26.21 10.32
CA VAL A 21 9.15 -27.01 11.40
C VAL A 21 8.06 -27.68 12.24
N ASP A 22 7.00 -26.95 12.62
CA ASP A 22 5.87 -27.48 13.37
C ASP A 22 5.08 -28.53 12.56
N ARG A 23 4.97 -28.37 11.23
CA ARG A 23 4.37 -29.39 10.34
C ARG A 23 5.14 -30.71 10.41
N VAL A 24 6.47 -30.66 10.37
CA VAL A 24 7.32 -31.85 10.45
C VAL A 24 7.19 -32.52 11.82
N ALA A 25 7.15 -31.72 12.90
CA ALA A 25 6.93 -32.24 14.25
C ALA A 25 5.56 -32.92 14.39
N CYS A 26 4.48 -32.27 13.91
CA CYS A 26 3.13 -32.84 13.88
C CYS A 26 3.09 -34.17 13.11
N PHE A 27 3.73 -34.23 11.94
CA PHE A 27 3.85 -35.46 11.14
C PHE A 27 4.57 -36.57 11.92
N HIS A 28 5.74 -36.26 12.49
CA HIS A 28 6.53 -37.21 13.26
C HIS A 28 5.73 -37.82 14.42
N ASP A 29 5.09 -36.96 15.21
CA ASP A 29 4.32 -37.37 16.38
C ASP A 29 3.09 -38.20 16.00
N ALA A 30 2.36 -37.77 14.96
CA ALA A 30 1.20 -38.51 14.45
C ALA A 30 1.61 -39.92 14.00
N ILE A 31 2.64 -40.05 13.15
CA ILE A 31 3.06 -41.35 12.64
C ILE A 31 3.62 -42.24 13.74
N LEU A 32 4.36 -41.68 14.72
CA LEU A 32 4.83 -42.45 15.87
C LEU A 32 3.68 -42.95 16.75
N GLY A 33 2.71 -42.10 17.08
CA GLY A 33 1.58 -42.50 17.91
C GLY A 33 0.68 -43.54 17.24
N TYR A 34 0.48 -43.43 15.93
CA TYR A 34 -0.29 -44.40 15.13
C TYR A 34 0.53 -45.59 14.61
N SER A 35 1.84 -45.65 14.86
CA SER A 35 2.75 -46.71 14.41
C SER A 35 2.26 -48.15 14.69
N PRO A 36 1.69 -48.48 15.87
CA PRO A 36 1.18 -49.82 16.15
C PRO A 36 0.08 -50.26 15.16
N MET A 37 -0.74 -49.32 14.70
CA MET A 37 -1.83 -49.59 13.77
C MET A 37 -1.35 -49.57 12.31
N LEU A 38 -0.45 -48.65 11.98
CA LEU A 38 0.02 -48.43 10.61
C LEU A 38 1.05 -49.46 10.15
N TYR A 39 1.94 -49.92 11.04
CA TYR A 39 3.09 -50.74 10.67
C TYR A 39 3.13 -52.12 11.34
N GLU A 40 2.59 -52.27 12.55
CA GLU A 40 2.66 -53.55 13.28
C GLU A 40 1.49 -54.49 12.94
N LEU A 41 0.32 -53.96 12.61
CA LEU A 41 -0.88 -54.74 12.31
C LEU A 41 -0.79 -55.36 10.89
N LYS A 42 -0.71 -56.69 10.83
CA LYS A 42 -0.60 -57.43 9.56
C LYS A 42 -1.98 -57.69 8.93
N PRO A 43 -2.07 -57.88 7.60
CA PRO A 43 -3.35 -58.16 6.92
C PRO A 43 -4.08 -59.43 7.39
N ASN A 44 -3.36 -60.39 7.99
CA ASN A 44 -3.90 -61.66 8.50
C ASN A 44 -4.09 -61.68 10.02
N SER A 45 -3.98 -60.53 10.70
CA SER A 45 -4.10 -60.43 12.16
C SER A 45 -5.53 -60.69 12.62
N GLY A 46 -5.67 -61.36 13.76
CA GLY A 46 -6.97 -61.63 14.39
C GLY A 46 -7.45 -60.47 15.28
N PHE A 47 -8.59 -60.67 15.94
CA PHE A 47 -9.15 -59.68 16.88
C PHE A 47 -8.23 -59.45 18.09
N ASP A 48 -7.57 -60.50 18.60
CA ASP A 48 -6.69 -60.39 19.76
C ASP A 48 -5.46 -59.52 19.45
N ASP A 49 -4.84 -59.71 18.28
CA ASP A 49 -3.74 -58.88 17.79
C ASP A 49 -4.17 -57.40 17.63
N PHE A 50 -5.36 -57.17 17.05
CA PHE A 50 -5.93 -55.84 16.89
C PHE A 50 -6.16 -55.14 18.23
N LYS A 51 -6.68 -55.86 19.22
CA LYS A 51 -6.91 -55.34 20.57
C LYS A 51 -5.61 -54.98 21.28
N GLU A 52 -4.55 -55.77 21.08
CA GLU A 52 -3.23 -55.45 21.62
C GLU A 52 -2.68 -54.17 21.00
N THR A 53 -2.76 -54.00 19.67
CA THR A 53 -2.34 -52.77 18.98
C THR A 53 -3.15 -51.54 19.41
N LEU A 54 -4.46 -51.68 19.62
CA LEU A 54 -5.28 -50.59 20.16
C LEU A 54 -4.85 -50.18 21.56
N THR A 55 -4.47 -51.14 22.42
CA THR A 55 -3.98 -50.83 23.77
C THR A 55 -2.70 -49.99 23.73
N LYS A 56 -1.83 -50.22 22.73
CA LYS A 56 -0.65 -49.39 22.48
C LYS A 56 -1.03 -47.99 21.98
N LEU A 57 -1.97 -47.90 21.05
CA LEU A 57 -2.47 -46.60 20.54
C LEU A 57 -3.12 -45.77 21.65
N TRP A 58 -3.94 -46.37 22.52
CA TRP A 58 -4.56 -45.65 23.65
C TRP A 58 -3.51 -45.06 24.58
N LYS A 59 -2.42 -45.78 24.88
CA LYS A 59 -1.30 -45.22 25.65
C LYS A 59 -0.61 -44.06 24.96
N ALA A 60 -0.51 -44.08 23.63
CA ALA A 60 0.04 -42.97 22.87
C ALA A 60 -0.89 -41.75 22.91
N LEU A 61 -2.20 -41.98 22.83
CA LEU A 61 -3.21 -40.93 22.95
C LEU A 61 -3.25 -40.32 24.36
N ASP A 62 -3.14 -41.13 25.42
CA ASP A 62 -3.09 -40.64 26.80
C ASP A 62 -1.86 -39.73 27.07
N ASN A 63 -0.80 -39.87 26.27
CA ASN A 63 0.39 -39.01 26.36
C ASN A 63 0.26 -37.73 25.51
N ASP A 64 -0.60 -37.73 24.50
CA ASP A 64 -0.83 -36.62 23.57
C ASP A 64 -2.28 -36.61 23.08
N ASP A 65 -3.12 -35.86 23.79
CA ASP A 65 -4.55 -35.73 23.49
C ASP A 65 -4.81 -35.14 22.08
N ASN A 66 -3.82 -34.45 21.50
CA ASN A 66 -3.92 -33.83 20.18
C ASN A 66 -3.52 -34.77 19.03
N LEU A 67 -3.13 -36.02 19.31
CA LEU A 67 -2.69 -36.97 18.31
C LEU A 67 -3.65 -37.14 17.11
N PRO A 68 -4.99 -37.17 17.29
CA PRO A 68 -5.93 -37.25 16.17
C PRO A 68 -5.92 -35.98 15.30
N LYS A 69 -5.72 -34.80 15.91
CA LYS A 69 -5.61 -33.52 15.20
C LYS A 69 -4.34 -33.50 14.35
N LYS A 70 -3.19 -33.87 14.94
CA LYS A 70 -1.91 -33.98 14.24
C LYS A 70 -1.97 -34.89 13.02
N LEU A 71 -2.70 -36.01 13.09
CA LEU A 71 -2.89 -36.92 11.95
C LEU A 71 -3.75 -36.30 10.83
N ARG A 72 -4.79 -35.53 11.18
CA ARG A 72 -5.59 -34.80 10.17
C ARG A 72 -4.78 -33.70 9.50
N ASP A 73 -4.04 -32.92 10.28
CA ASP A 73 -3.19 -31.84 9.75
C ASP A 73 -2.10 -32.41 8.82
N THR A 74 -1.49 -33.52 9.22
CA THR A 74 -0.58 -34.31 8.37
C THR A 74 -1.22 -34.68 7.03
N ALA A 75 -2.46 -35.18 7.04
CA ALA A 75 -3.15 -35.60 5.83
C ALA A 75 -3.48 -34.43 4.88
N ARG A 76 -3.69 -33.22 5.41
CA ARG A 76 -3.92 -32.01 4.60
C ARG A 76 -2.65 -31.49 3.95
N HIS A 77 -1.54 -31.52 4.68
CA HIS A 77 -0.23 -31.11 4.17
C HIS A 77 0.49 -32.24 3.40
N LEU A 78 -0.24 -33.28 2.97
CA LEU A 78 0.34 -34.43 2.28
C LEU A 78 1.09 -34.04 0.99
N GLU A 79 0.58 -33.06 0.24
CA GLU A 79 1.28 -32.56 -0.96
C GLU A 79 2.61 -31.88 -0.61
N TRP A 80 2.67 -31.14 0.51
CA TRP A 80 3.91 -30.56 0.99
C TRP A 80 4.89 -31.66 1.43
N LEU A 81 4.43 -32.67 2.16
CA LEU A 81 5.26 -33.81 2.61
C LEU A 81 5.80 -34.65 1.44
N LYS A 82 4.99 -34.87 0.39
CA LYS A 82 5.45 -35.51 -0.86
C LYS A 82 6.53 -34.67 -1.53
N THR A 83 6.31 -33.36 -1.64
CA THR A 83 7.30 -32.43 -2.19
C THR A 83 8.60 -32.46 -1.39
N ALA A 84 8.53 -32.45 -0.06
CA ALA A 84 9.70 -32.56 0.81
C ALA A 84 10.45 -33.88 0.58
N LYS A 85 9.73 -35.00 0.44
CA LYS A 85 10.32 -36.31 0.11
C LYS A 85 11.06 -36.29 -1.22
N ASP A 86 10.37 -35.83 -2.26
CA ASP A 86 10.86 -35.86 -3.65
C ASP A 86 11.98 -34.83 -3.86
N SER A 87 11.98 -33.76 -3.05
CA SER A 87 13.07 -32.77 -3.04
C SER A 87 14.38 -33.35 -2.53
N HIS A 88 14.37 -34.42 -1.73
CA HIS A 88 15.55 -34.95 -1.04
C HIS A 88 16.37 -33.87 -0.29
N GLY A 89 15.70 -32.82 0.24
CA GLY A 89 16.37 -31.67 0.88
C GLY A 89 17.01 -30.69 -0.12
N SER A 90 16.70 -30.79 -1.41
CA SER A 90 17.19 -29.88 -2.44
C SER A 90 16.53 -28.52 -2.32
N VAL A 91 17.37 -27.52 -2.09
CA VAL A 91 17.01 -26.09 -2.13
C VAL A 91 16.41 -25.70 -3.49
N GLU A 92 16.77 -26.42 -4.56
CA GLU A 92 16.28 -26.11 -5.90
C GLU A 92 14.80 -26.42 -6.07
N LEU A 93 14.39 -27.61 -5.64
CA LEU A 93 13.01 -28.07 -5.76
C LEU A 93 12.08 -27.35 -4.78
N SER A 94 12.56 -27.01 -3.59
CA SER A 94 11.78 -26.23 -2.61
C SER A 94 11.53 -24.80 -3.07
N SER A 95 12.55 -24.12 -3.62
CA SER A 95 12.41 -22.76 -4.14
C SER A 95 11.47 -22.72 -5.36
N LEU A 96 11.57 -23.70 -6.26
CA LEU A 96 10.67 -23.81 -7.41
C LEU A 96 9.21 -24.07 -6.98
N SER A 97 9.01 -24.93 -5.97
CA SER A 97 7.68 -25.19 -5.40
C SER A 97 7.07 -23.91 -4.81
N LEU A 98 7.85 -23.13 -4.06
CA LEU A 98 7.41 -21.85 -3.52
C LEU A 98 7.07 -20.85 -4.62
N ALA A 99 7.91 -20.71 -5.66
CA ALA A 99 7.61 -19.86 -6.82
C ALA A 99 6.26 -20.22 -7.46
N SER A 100 6.01 -21.51 -7.68
CA SER A 100 4.73 -21.98 -8.24
C SER A 100 3.55 -21.72 -7.29
N ALA A 101 3.74 -21.85 -5.97
CA ALA A 101 2.71 -21.52 -4.99
C ALA A 101 2.37 -20.02 -5.01
N ILE A 102 3.38 -19.15 -5.12
CA ILE A 102 3.21 -17.70 -5.26
C ILE A 102 2.44 -17.39 -6.55
N ASN A 103 2.86 -17.95 -7.69
CA ASN A 103 2.19 -17.72 -8.97
C ASN A 103 0.73 -18.18 -8.97
N LYS A 104 0.37 -19.18 -8.15
CA LYS A 104 -1.00 -19.74 -8.12
C LYS A 104 -1.91 -19.12 -7.07
N LYS A 105 -1.36 -18.67 -5.93
CA LYS A 105 -2.15 -18.29 -4.74
C LYS A 105 -1.63 -17.03 -4.03
N GLY A 106 -0.56 -16.42 -4.54
CA GLY A 106 0.07 -15.26 -3.95
C GLY A 106 -0.79 -14.01 -4.12
N ILE A 107 -0.84 -13.20 -3.07
CA ILE A 107 -1.46 -11.87 -3.06
C ILE A 107 -0.42 -10.85 -2.62
N TYR A 108 0.06 -10.04 -3.56
CA TYR A 108 0.93 -8.91 -3.23
C TYR A 108 0.09 -7.75 -2.70
N ILE A 109 0.56 -7.13 -1.62
CA ILE A 109 -0.09 -6.01 -0.95
C ILE A 109 0.90 -4.86 -0.90
N ILE A 110 0.51 -3.71 -1.46
CA ILE A 110 1.27 -2.46 -1.42
C ILE A 110 0.45 -1.43 -0.65
N SER A 111 0.96 -0.95 0.49
CA SER A 111 0.28 0.11 1.24
C SER A 111 1.22 0.91 2.15
N ALA A 112 0.76 2.09 2.59
CA ALA A 112 1.48 2.91 3.58
C ALA A 112 0.94 2.78 5.01
N GLN A 113 -0.05 1.91 5.24
CA GLN A 113 -0.76 1.85 6.51
C GLN A 113 0.19 1.54 7.69
N ASN A 114 0.05 2.34 8.74
CA ASN A 114 0.77 2.20 10.02
C ASN A 114 2.31 2.38 9.94
N GLN A 115 2.85 3.03 8.91
CA GLN A 115 4.29 3.29 8.79
C GLN A 115 4.66 4.73 9.11
N LYS A 116 5.67 4.94 9.98
CA LYS A 116 6.25 6.28 10.26
C LYS A 116 7.15 6.77 9.13
N LYS A 117 7.81 5.85 8.44
CA LYS A 117 8.68 6.13 7.30
C LYS A 117 8.43 5.06 6.26
N LEU A 118 7.90 5.48 5.12
CA LEU A 118 7.61 4.56 4.03
C LEU A 118 8.86 4.31 3.19
N ASN A 119 9.15 3.03 2.96
CA ASN A 119 10.16 2.56 2.02
C ASN A 119 9.68 1.25 1.38
N LEU A 120 10.41 0.76 0.38
CA LEU A 120 10.06 -0.45 -0.39
C LEU A 120 9.79 -1.68 0.50
N GLU A 121 10.58 -1.88 1.56
CA GLU A 121 10.48 -3.02 2.47
C GLU A 121 9.25 -2.95 3.37
N THR A 122 8.94 -1.76 3.87
CA THR A 122 7.75 -1.53 4.72
C THR A 122 6.45 -1.46 3.92
N ALA A 123 6.53 -1.10 2.64
CA ALA A 123 5.37 -0.89 1.78
C ALA A 123 4.87 -2.18 1.11
N LEU A 124 5.76 -3.13 0.84
CA LEU A 124 5.43 -4.37 0.11
C LEU A 124 5.36 -5.57 1.04
N LYS A 125 4.28 -6.36 0.91
CA LYS A 125 4.13 -7.67 1.54
C LYS A 125 3.53 -8.66 0.53
N LEU A 126 3.88 -9.94 0.65
CA LEU A 126 3.18 -11.01 -0.05
C LEU A 126 2.45 -11.89 0.96
N LYS A 127 1.23 -12.31 0.64
CA LYS A 127 0.51 -13.32 1.41
C LYS A 127 0.16 -14.52 0.54
N ILE A 128 0.21 -15.71 1.11
CA ILE A 128 -0.30 -16.95 0.51
C ILE A 128 -1.32 -17.55 1.47
N THR A 129 -2.52 -17.85 0.98
CA THR A 129 -3.56 -18.50 1.77
C THR A 129 -3.27 -19.99 1.94
N GLU A 130 -3.26 -20.46 3.19
CA GLU A 130 -3.14 -21.86 3.56
C GLU A 130 -4.39 -22.30 4.34
N GLU A 131 -4.95 -23.47 4.00
CA GLU A 131 -6.19 -23.98 4.62
C GLU A 131 -5.89 -24.81 5.87
N HIS A 132 -6.49 -24.46 7.02
CA HIS A 132 -6.35 -25.14 8.31
C HIS A 132 -7.70 -25.47 8.97
N GLU A 133 -7.68 -26.29 10.05
CA GLU A 133 -8.90 -26.76 10.75
C GLU A 133 -9.59 -25.65 11.56
N GLU A 134 -8.84 -24.63 11.97
CA GLU A 134 -9.31 -23.48 12.75
C GLU A 134 -9.60 -22.24 11.89
N GLY A 135 -9.36 -22.31 10.57
CA GLY A 135 -9.61 -21.21 9.63
C GLY A 135 -8.65 -21.19 8.44
N GLN A 136 -8.67 -20.08 7.70
CA GLN A 136 -7.64 -19.75 6.71
C GLN A 136 -6.51 -19.02 7.41
N GLU A 137 -5.29 -19.52 7.29
CA GLU A 137 -4.10 -18.84 7.78
C GLU A 137 -3.36 -18.21 6.59
N MET A 138 -2.92 -16.96 6.77
CA MET A 138 -2.26 -16.20 5.72
C MET A 138 -0.76 -16.15 5.99
N ARG A 139 0.01 -16.97 5.25
CA ARG A 139 1.46 -16.95 5.34
C ARG A 139 1.98 -15.67 4.71
N CYS A 140 2.69 -14.86 5.49
CA CYS A 140 3.24 -13.58 5.04
C CYS A 140 4.72 -13.72 4.69
N TYR A 141 5.14 -13.09 3.58
CA TYR A 141 6.53 -13.00 3.16
C TYR A 141 6.93 -11.54 3.01
N SER A 142 8.11 -11.22 3.53
CA SER A 142 8.78 -9.93 3.45
C SER A 142 9.47 -9.74 2.09
N LEU A 143 9.83 -8.50 1.78
CA LEU A 143 10.64 -8.18 0.58
C LEU A 143 11.99 -8.92 0.58
N GLU A 144 12.62 -9.09 1.74
CA GLU A 144 13.92 -9.76 1.87
C GLU A 144 13.81 -11.24 1.51
N GLU A 145 12.82 -11.96 2.06
CA GLU A 145 12.57 -13.37 1.74
C GLU A 145 12.27 -13.57 0.25
N LEU A 146 11.51 -12.65 -0.37
CA LEU A 146 11.21 -12.71 -1.80
C LEU A 146 12.43 -12.45 -2.67
N ARG A 147 13.33 -11.55 -2.26
CA ARG A 147 14.61 -11.32 -2.93
C ARG A 147 15.55 -12.51 -2.77
N GLU A 148 15.57 -13.12 -1.60
CA GLU A 148 16.33 -14.35 -1.37
C GLU A 148 15.82 -15.48 -2.26
N LEU A 149 14.50 -15.65 -2.36
CA LEU A 149 13.87 -16.59 -3.29
C LEU A 149 14.27 -16.29 -4.73
N GLN A 150 14.16 -15.03 -5.18
CA GLN A 150 14.59 -14.62 -6.51
C GLN A 150 16.06 -14.97 -6.76
N ASN A 151 16.96 -14.68 -5.82
CA ASN A 151 18.39 -15.00 -5.95
C ASN A 151 18.62 -16.52 -6.06
N LYS A 152 17.94 -17.32 -5.24
CA LYS A 152 18.00 -18.79 -5.31
C LYS A 152 17.56 -19.28 -6.70
N LEU A 153 16.41 -18.82 -7.18
CA LEU A 153 15.87 -19.18 -8.50
C LEU A 153 16.80 -18.79 -9.66
N MET A 154 17.37 -17.58 -9.63
CA MET A 154 18.28 -17.09 -10.67
C MET A 154 19.59 -17.88 -10.76
N LEU A 155 20.07 -18.44 -9.64
CA LEU A 155 21.26 -19.31 -9.64
C LEU A 155 20.99 -20.71 -10.22
N MET A 156 19.72 -21.12 -10.27
CA MET A 156 19.31 -22.49 -10.62
C MET A 156 18.77 -22.61 -12.05
N SER A 157 18.37 -21.49 -12.66
CA SER A 157 17.78 -21.39 -14.01
C SER A 157 18.68 -21.91 -15.17
N GLY A 158 19.93 -22.33 -14.89
CA GLY A 158 20.85 -22.86 -15.90
C GLY A 158 20.81 -24.38 -16.14
N LYS A 159 19.98 -25.18 -15.46
CA LYS A 159 20.15 -26.65 -15.39
C LYS A 159 18.96 -27.54 -15.84
N GLY A 160 17.94 -27.01 -16.52
CA GLY A 160 16.92 -27.85 -17.16
C GLY A 160 15.67 -27.09 -17.63
N GLU A 161 14.85 -27.72 -18.47
CA GLU A 161 13.59 -27.14 -19.00
C GLU A 161 12.42 -27.18 -17.99
N GLN A 162 12.46 -28.06 -16.98
CA GLN A 162 11.37 -28.19 -16.00
C GLN A 162 11.34 -27.01 -15.04
N GLY A 163 10.25 -26.24 -15.06
CA GLY A 163 9.99 -25.15 -14.11
C GLY A 163 10.46 -23.77 -14.55
N GLN A 164 11.15 -23.66 -15.69
CA GLN A 164 11.68 -22.39 -16.20
C GLN A 164 10.58 -21.32 -16.37
N GLY A 165 9.42 -21.70 -16.92
CA GLY A 165 8.29 -20.77 -17.07
C GLY A 165 7.69 -20.26 -15.75
N GLU A 166 7.72 -21.08 -14.69
CA GLU A 166 7.28 -20.64 -13.34
C GLU A 166 8.26 -19.63 -12.74
N VAL A 167 9.57 -19.84 -12.96
CA VAL A 167 10.62 -18.92 -12.53
C VAL A 167 10.51 -17.59 -13.28
N GLU A 168 10.41 -17.63 -14.61
CA GLU A 168 10.28 -16.43 -15.45
C GLU A 168 9.05 -15.62 -15.05
N HIS A 169 7.90 -16.27 -14.90
CA HIS A 169 6.66 -15.59 -14.50
C HIS A 169 6.78 -14.93 -13.11
N PHE A 170 7.32 -15.65 -12.11
CA PHE A 170 7.54 -15.08 -10.78
C PHE A 170 8.47 -13.86 -10.85
N VAL A 171 9.59 -13.96 -11.58
CA VAL A 171 10.59 -12.89 -11.69
C VAL A 171 10.00 -11.64 -12.38
N GLU A 172 9.23 -11.82 -13.45
CA GLU A 172 8.60 -10.71 -14.18
C GLU A 172 7.54 -10.01 -13.34
N VAL A 173 6.63 -10.76 -12.70
CA VAL A 173 5.60 -10.20 -11.82
C VAL A 173 6.26 -9.49 -10.64
N PHE A 174 7.23 -10.12 -9.98
CA PHE A 174 7.91 -9.51 -8.83
C PHE A 174 8.67 -8.23 -9.20
N ALA A 175 9.31 -8.19 -10.37
CA ALA A 175 9.96 -6.97 -10.87
C ALA A 175 8.93 -5.84 -11.13
N GLY A 176 7.77 -6.16 -11.70
CA GLY A 176 6.68 -5.21 -11.88
C GLY A 176 6.15 -4.67 -10.55
N ILE A 177 5.95 -5.55 -9.56
CA ILE A 177 5.52 -5.18 -8.20
C ILE A 177 6.52 -4.24 -7.54
N GLN A 178 7.82 -4.52 -7.65
CA GLN A 178 8.87 -3.65 -7.11
C GLN A 178 8.84 -2.28 -7.78
N ARG A 179 8.69 -2.22 -9.12
CA ARG A 179 8.59 -0.97 -9.87
C ARG A 179 7.37 -0.13 -9.45
N LEU A 180 6.21 -0.76 -9.35
CA LEU A 180 4.98 -0.12 -8.86
C LEU A 180 5.16 0.44 -7.45
N THR A 181 5.73 -0.36 -6.55
CA THR A 181 5.96 0.06 -5.16
C THR A 181 6.92 1.23 -5.09
N VAL A 182 7.98 1.26 -5.91
CA VAL A 182 8.90 2.41 -5.97
C VAL A 182 8.18 3.68 -6.43
N ALA A 183 7.34 3.60 -7.48
CA ALA A 183 6.55 4.73 -7.94
C ALA A 183 5.61 5.26 -6.83
N PHE A 184 4.93 4.35 -6.12
CA PHE A 184 4.08 4.69 -4.98
C PHE A 184 4.86 5.36 -3.84
N VAL A 185 5.99 4.79 -3.41
CA VAL A 185 6.84 5.35 -2.36
C VAL A 185 7.31 6.76 -2.72
N ASN A 186 7.66 6.99 -3.99
CA ASN A 186 8.06 8.31 -4.45
C ASN A 186 6.90 9.31 -4.46
N LEU A 187 5.69 8.91 -4.90
CA LEU A 187 4.48 9.74 -4.80
C LEU A 187 4.16 10.11 -3.36
N TYR A 188 4.30 9.16 -2.44
CA TYR A 188 4.11 9.39 -1.01
C TYR A 188 5.16 10.37 -0.46
N ALA A 189 6.44 10.17 -0.78
CA ALA A 189 7.54 11.01 -0.31
C ALA A 189 7.50 12.43 -0.88
N ASP A 190 7.02 12.60 -2.12
CA ASP A 190 6.78 13.90 -2.74
C ASP A 190 5.50 14.57 -2.21
N GLY A 191 4.83 13.95 -1.24
CA GLY A 191 3.75 14.54 -0.48
C GLY A 191 2.45 14.65 -1.26
N ASN A 192 2.15 13.72 -2.17
CA ASN A 192 0.86 13.69 -2.83
C ASN A 192 -0.24 13.21 -1.85
N PRO A 193 -1.23 14.06 -1.51
CA PRO A 193 -2.26 13.69 -0.54
C PRO A 193 -3.16 12.53 -0.98
N LEU A 194 -3.38 12.35 -2.29
CA LEU A 194 -4.24 11.29 -2.84
C LEU A 194 -3.73 9.89 -2.45
N PHE A 195 -2.41 9.71 -2.40
CA PHE A 195 -1.77 8.42 -2.17
C PHE A 195 -1.43 8.15 -0.69
N ARG A 196 -1.87 8.98 0.26
CA ARG A 196 -1.50 8.81 1.68
C ARG A 196 -2.08 7.56 2.33
N HIS A 197 -3.27 7.15 1.91
CA HIS A 197 -3.95 5.95 2.39
C HIS A 197 -4.17 4.91 1.28
N TRP A 198 -3.52 5.08 0.14
CA TRP A 198 -3.67 4.17 -0.99
C TRP A 198 -3.16 2.77 -0.67
N GLU A 199 -3.92 1.78 -1.12
CA GLU A 199 -3.61 0.36 -1.02
C GLU A 199 -3.88 -0.33 -2.36
N ALA A 200 -3.01 -1.26 -2.74
CA ALA A 200 -3.23 -2.15 -3.86
C ALA A 200 -2.99 -3.60 -3.47
N ASN A 201 -3.93 -4.46 -3.88
CA ASN A 201 -3.90 -5.90 -3.71
C ASN A 201 -3.87 -6.55 -5.09
N MET A 202 -2.86 -7.39 -5.33
CA MET A 202 -2.67 -8.05 -6.62
C MET A 202 -2.65 -9.56 -6.44
N ASN A 203 -3.60 -10.24 -7.07
CA ASN A 203 -3.69 -11.69 -7.03
C ASN A 203 -2.92 -12.29 -8.21
N CYS A 204 -1.94 -13.15 -7.92
CA CYS A 204 -1.13 -13.81 -8.93
C CYS A 204 -1.86 -14.93 -9.67
N SER A 205 -2.98 -15.43 -9.14
CA SER A 205 -3.65 -16.61 -9.69
C SER A 205 -4.15 -16.37 -11.12
N ALA A 206 -3.44 -16.88 -12.12
CA ALA A 206 -3.83 -16.82 -13.54
C ALA A 206 -5.01 -17.76 -13.90
N LEU A 207 -5.54 -18.51 -12.94
CA LEU A 207 -6.49 -19.61 -13.14
C LEU A 207 -7.81 -19.33 -12.43
N SER A 208 -8.58 -18.40 -12.98
CA SER A 208 -10.04 -18.52 -12.99
C SER A 208 -10.48 -17.88 -14.31
N GLY A 209 -10.80 -18.72 -15.30
CA GLY A 209 -11.32 -18.30 -16.60
C GLY A 209 -12.72 -17.67 -16.54
N ASP A 210 -12.94 -16.81 -15.54
CA ASP A 210 -14.21 -16.22 -15.13
C ASP A 210 -14.10 -14.70 -14.93
N GLY A 211 -13.30 -14.00 -15.73
CA GLY A 211 -13.20 -12.54 -15.66
C GLY A 211 -12.69 -12.01 -14.31
N THR A 212 -11.76 -12.73 -13.68
CA THR A 212 -11.27 -12.38 -12.34
C THR A 212 -10.41 -11.12 -12.36
N VAL A 213 -10.69 -10.24 -11.39
CA VAL A 213 -9.95 -8.99 -11.16
C VAL A 213 -8.54 -9.33 -10.69
N GLY A 214 -7.54 -8.94 -11.49
CA GLY A 214 -6.13 -9.22 -11.21
C GLY A 214 -5.51 -8.23 -10.21
N ILE A 215 -5.99 -6.99 -10.20
CA ILE A 215 -5.52 -5.91 -9.34
C ILE A 215 -6.71 -5.14 -8.78
N ILE A 216 -6.76 -5.01 -7.46
CA ILE A 216 -7.74 -4.19 -6.74
C ILE A 216 -6.96 -3.07 -6.07
N MET A 217 -7.39 -1.83 -6.25
CA MET A 217 -6.78 -0.68 -5.58
C MET A 217 -7.83 0.23 -4.94
N ASP A 218 -7.51 0.76 -3.78
CA ASP A 218 -8.36 1.67 -3.02
C ASP A 218 -7.54 2.87 -2.55
N PHE A 219 -8.10 4.08 -2.72
CA PHE A 219 -7.52 5.32 -2.21
C PHE A 219 -7.88 5.58 -0.74
N ASN A 220 -8.85 4.85 -0.18
CA ASN A 220 -9.33 4.95 1.20
C ASN A 220 -9.79 6.38 1.58
N LEU A 221 -10.61 6.98 0.71
CA LEU A 221 -11.11 8.35 0.84
C LEU A 221 -12.55 8.41 1.34
N ASN A 222 -12.89 7.60 2.36
CA ASN A 222 -14.22 7.58 2.99
C ASN A 222 -15.40 7.46 2.00
N GLY A 223 -15.23 6.72 0.90
CA GLY A 223 -16.27 6.48 -0.11
C GLY A 223 -16.38 7.53 -1.21
N VAL A 224 -15.46 8.51 -1.30
CA VAL A 224 -15.41 9.44 -2.45
C VAL A 224 -15.08 8.70 -3.75
N VAL A 225 -14.17 7.72 -3.66
CA VAL A 225 -13.81 6.80 -4.74
C VAL A 225 -14.04 5.39 -4.18
N GLY A 226 -14.75 4.55 -4.93
CA GLY A 226 -14.86 3.13 -4.61
C GLY A 226 -13.60 2.35 -5.00
N GLU A 227 -13.53 1.07 -4.64
CA GLU A 227 -12.45 0.20 -5.07
C GLU A 227 -12.36 0.14 -6.61
N ILE A 228 -11.16 0.30 -7.13
CA ILE A 228 -10.89 0.19 -8.57
C ILE A 228 -10.38 -1.22 -8.86
N MET A 229 -11.16 -1.92 -9.65
CA MET A 229 -10.88 -3.27 -10.12
C MET A 229 -10.31 -3.21 -11.55
N LEU A 230 -9.10 -3.73 -11.72
CA LEU A 230 -8.46 -3.94 -13.03
C LEU A 230 -8.59 -5.41 -13.42
N GLU A 231 -9.37 -5.63 -14.49
CA GLU A 231 -9.62 -6.94 -15.08
C GLU A 231 -8.65 -7.17 -16.27
N GLY A 232 -8.25 -8.42 -16.49
CA GLY A 232 -7.40 -8.82 -17.61
C GLY A 232 -6.11 -9.53 -17.16
N ASP A 233 -5.15 -9.65 -18.08
CA ASP A 233 -3.85 -10.25 -17.78
C ASP A 233 -3.10 -9.45 -16.71
N VAL A 234 -2.68 -10.15 -15.64
CA VAL A 234 -2.06 -9.51 -14.46
C VAL A 234 -0.80 -8.76 -14.84
N LEU A 235 0.02 -9.28 -15.75
CA LEU A 235 1.29 -8.67 -16.13
C LEU A 235 1.07 -7.43 -17.00
N GLU A 236 0.15 -7.50 -17.97
CA GLU A 236 -0.22 -6.35 -18.80
C GLU A 236 -0.80 -5.20 -17.96
N GLN A 237 -1.75 -5.52 -17.06
CA GLN A 237 -2.36 -4.52 -16.17
C GLN A 237 -1.33 -3.93 -15.20
N LEU A 238 -0.43 -4.75 -14.65
CA LEU A 238 0.65 -4.29 -13.76
C LEU A 238 1.59 -3.33 -14.48
N LEU A 239 2.04 -3.67 -15.69
CA LEU A 239 2.97 -2.83 -16.45
C LEU A 239 2.32 -1.50 -16.82
N GLU A 240 1.04 -1.51 -17.18
CA GLU A 240 0.30 -0.28 -17.48
C GLU A 240 0.09 0.58 -16.23
N LEU A 241 -0.29 -0.04 -15.10
CA LEU A 241 -0.42 0.65 -13.82
C LEU A 241 0.92 1.28 -13.38
N CYS A 242 2.05 0.59 -13.57
CA CYS A 242 3.37 1.16 -13.32
C CYS A 242 3.59 2.44 -14.12
N ARG A 243 3.32 2.43 -15.44
CA ARG A 243 3.49 3.61 -16.31
C ARG A 243 2.59 4.76 -15.86
N LYS A 244 1.34 4.47 -15.49
CA LYS A 244 0.40 5.51 -15.04
C LYS A 244 0.84 6.13 -13.71
N MET A 245 1.25 5.31 -12.74
CA MET A 245 1.76 5.79 -11.46
C MET A 245 3.02 6.65 -11.62
N GLU A 246 3.94 6.27 -12.51
CA GLU A 246 5.11 7.07 -12.86
C GLU A 246 4.72 8.41 -13.52
N ARG A 247 3.73 8.40 -14.42
CA ARG A 247 3.20 9.65 -15.01
C ARG A 247 2.53 10.53 -13.97
N CYS A 248 1.76 9.98 -13.04
CA CYS A 248 1.19 10.73 -11.91
C CYS A 248 2.30 11.39 -11.09
N LEU A 249 3.42 10.70 -10.86
CA LEU A 249 4.57 11.26 -10.16
C LEU A 249 5.17 12.46 -10.91
N ASP A 250 5.39 12.32 -12.22
CA ASP A 250 5.93 13.41 -13.05
C ASP A 250 4.99 14.61 -13.08
N PHE A 251 3.69 14.36 -13.26
CA PHE A 251 2.65 15.40 -13.23
C PHE A 251 2.60 16.11 -11.86
N TRP A 252 2.69 15.35 -10.77
CA TRP A 252 2.72 15.91 -9.42
C TRP A 252 3.95 16.78 -9.19
N LYS A 253 5.13 16.33 -9.60
CA LYS A 253 6.37 17.11 -9.49
C LYS A 253 6.28 18.41 -10.27
N ALA A 254 5.77 18.36 -11.50
CA ALA A 254 5.57 19.55 -12.33
C ALA A 254 4.57 20.51 -11.68
N PHE A 255 3.47 20.00 -11.15
CA PHE A 255 2.48 20.77 -10.39
C PHE A 255 3.11 21.47 -9.18
N VAL A 256 3.77 20.73 -8.29
CA VAL A 256 4.40 21.29 -7.09
C VAL A 256 5.47 22.32 -7.45
N ALA A 257 6.27 22.09 -8.49
CA ALA A 257 7.27 23.04 -8.96
C ALA A 257 6.62 24.36 -9.44
N LYS A 258 5.49 24.27 -10.16
CA LYS A 258 4.70 25.44 -10.58
C LYS A 258 4.10 26.18 -9.38
N GLN A 259 3.53 25.46 -8.41
CA GLN A 259 3.01 26.08 -7.19
C GLN A 259 4.10 26.79 -6.39
N ARG A 260 5.28 26.18 -6.27
CA ARG A 260 6.45 26.78 -5.61
C ARG A 260 7.01 28.00 -6.33
N SER A 261 6.87 28.11 -7.65
CA SER A 261 7.30 29.29 -8.41
C SER A 261 6.29 30.44 -8.33
N GLN A 262 5.00 30.13 -8.17
CA GLN A 262 3.93 31.10 -8.01
C GLN A 262 3.82 31.62 -6.57
N HIS A 263 3.96 30.74 -5.58
CA HIS A 263 3.84 31.05 -4.16
C HIS A 263 5.19 30.88 -3.45
N TYR A 264 5.90 32.01 -3.28
CA TYR A 264 7.29 32.00 -2.79
C TYR A 264 7.44 31.34 -1.42
N TYR A 265 6.50 31.58 -0.50
CA TYR A 265 6.58 31.09 0.88
C TYR A 265 6.41 29.57 1.00
N LEU A 266 5.90 28.87 -0.02
CA LEU A 266 5.94 27.39 -0.04
C LEU A 266 7.38 26.85 -0.01
N ASN A 267 8.37 27.62 -0.48
CA ASN A 267 9.77 27.21 -0.52
C ASN A 267 10.46 27.12 0.85
N TYR A 268 9.80 27.58 1.91
CA TYR A 268 10.30 27.46 3.28
C TYR A 268 10.10 26.04 3.84
N TYR A 269 9.24 25.24 3.19
CA TYR A 269 8.81 23.95 3.69
C TYR A 269 9.13 22.82 2.72
N THR A 270 9.56 21.69 3.27
CA THR A 270 9.68 20.41 2.56
C THR A 270 8.29 19.86 2.17
N SER A 271 8.22 18.87 1.27
CA SER A 271 6.94 18.27 0.86
C SER A 271 6.15 17.67 2.04
N GLU A 272 6.82 17.00 2.97
CA GLU A 272 6.19 16.47 4.19
C GLU A 272 5.64 17.58 5.10
N GLN A 273 6.37 18.68 5.23
CA GLN A 273 5.91 19.85 5.99
C GLN A 273 4.72 20.54 5.31
N ILE A 274 4.69 20.62 3.97
CA ILE A 274 3.52 21.12 3.22
C ILE A 274 2.30 20.25 3.51
N VAL A 275 2.42 18.93 3.42
CA VAL A 275 1.30 18.02 3.72
C VAL A 275 0.83 18.17 5.17
N TYR A 276 1.76 18.30 6.12
CA TYR A 276 1.42 18.54 7.52
C TYR A 276 0.66 19.86 7.70
N LEU A 277 1.13 20.96 7.10
CA LEU A 277 0.44 22.25 7.15
C LEU A 277 -0.93 22.18 6.46
N CYS A 278 -1.04 21.48 5.33
CA CYS A 278 -2.30 21.25 4.63
C CYS A 278 -3.33 20.54 5.52
N ASP A 279 -2.93 19.53 6.29
CA ASP A 279 -3.81 18.83 7.23
C ASP A 279 -4.22 19.72 8.41
N ARG A 280 -3.28 20.51 8.95
CA ARG A 280 -3.46 21.23 10.23
C ARG A 280 -4.07 22.62 10.09
N LEU A 281 -3.88 23.31 8.98
CA LEU A 281 -4.35 24.71 8.77
C LEU A 281 -5.77 24.80 8.20
N THR A 282 -6.56 23.74 8.27
CA THR A 282 -7.97 23.79 7.86
C THR A 282 -8.80 24.65 8.79
N GLN A 283 -9.81 25.35 8.26
CA GLN A 283 -10.68 26.26 9.04
C GLN A 283 -11.21 25.65 10.35
N ARG A 284 -11.53 24.35 10.32
CA ARG A 284 -12.03 23.61 11.49
C ARG A 284 -10.96 23.44 12.57
N LYS A 285 -9.71 23.19 12.17
CA LYS A 285 -8.58 22.89 13.07
C LYS A 285 -7.79 24.13 13.53
N VAL A 286 -8.02 25.31 12.93
CA VAL A 286 -7.39 26.58 13.35
C VAL A 286 -7.65 26.90 14.84
N LYS A 287 -8.74 26.39 15.43
CA LYS A 287 -9.05 26.57 16.87
C LYS A 287 -8.22 25.67 17.80
N GLU A 288 -7.61 24.61 17.27
CA GLU A 288 -6.87 23.58 18.01
C GLU A 288 -5.44 23.41 17.43
N LEU A 289 -4.81 24.53 17.07
CA LEU A 289 -3.46 24.52 16.52
C LEU A 289 -2.44 24.08 17.57
N ASP A 290 -1.55 23.17 17.17
CA ASP A 290 -0.39 22.80 17.97
C ASP A 290 0.67 23.91 17.85
N GLY A 291 1.45 24.14 18.90
CA GLY A 291 2.56 25.09 18.90
C GLY A 291 3.58 24.79 17.80
N GLN A 292 3.68 23.55 17.31
CA GLN A 292 4.51 23.20 16.16
C GLN A 292 4.14 23.96 14.88
N VAL A 293 2.84 24.11 14.60
CA VAL A 293 2.36 24.83 13.41
C VAL A 293 2.70 26.31 13.51
N LEU A 294 2.48 26.91 14.68
CA LEU A 294 2.82 28.32 14.92
C LEU A 294 4.33 28.57 14.84
N MET A 295 5.16 27.65 15.36
CA MET A 295 6.62 27.74 15.20
C MET A 295 7.03 27.70 13.72
N MET A 296 6.40 26.84 12.91
CA MET A 296 6.66 26.81 11.46
C MET A 296 6.25 28.13 10.78
N LEU A 297 5.08 28.66 11.12
CA LEU A 297 4.58 29.90 10.53
C LEU A 297 5.34 31.16 10.99
N SER A 298 6.03 31.10 12.12
CA SER A 298 6.85 32.21 12.63
C SER A 298 7.99 32.61 11.69
N PHE A 299 8.41 31.71 10.77
CA PHE A 299 9.37 32.02 9.72
C PHE A 299 8.80 32.91 8.61
N ILE A 300 7.47 33.01 8.51
CA ILE A 300 6.75 33.83 7.53
C ILE A 300 6.31 35.14 8.18
N LYS A 301 5.59 35.06 9.30
CA LYS A 301 5.16 36.22 10.09
C LYS A 301 5.66 36.08 11.53
N PRO A 302 6.54 36.99 12.01
CA PRO A 302 6.96 36.98 13.40
C PRO A 302 5.76 37.06 14.36
N ASN A 303 5.85 36.40 15.51
CA ASN A 303 4.77 36.38 16.51
C ASN A 303 3.39 35.90 16.01
N CYS A 304 3.35 35.15 14.90
CA CYS A 304 2.10 34.61 14.34
C CYS A 304 1.26 33.87 15.38
N GLY A 305 0.04 34.36 15.59
CA GLY A 305 -0.95 33.79 16.49
C GLY A 305 -2.19 33.25 15.78
N VAL A 306 -3.09 32.67 16.56
CA VAL A 306 -4.38 32.17 16.07
C VAL A 306 -5.27 33.30 15.52
N HIS A 307 -5.09 34.53 16.01
CA HIS A 307 -5.81 35.71 15.53
C HIS A 307 -5.43 36.04 14.07
N ASP A 308 -4.13 36.10 13.79
CA ASP A 308 -3.58 36.39 12.45
C ASP A 308 -4.12 35.39 11.43
N LEU A 309 -4.06 34.09 11.78
CA LEU A 309 -4.57 33.01 10.94
C LEU A 309 -6.07 33.09 10.68
N ARG A 310 -6.85 33.59 11.64
CA ARG A 310 -8.29 33.80 11.42
C ARG A 310 -8.51 34.91 10.40
N LEU A 311 -7.81 36.04 10.55
CA LEU A 311 -7.87 37.14 9.58
C LEU A 311 -7.42 36.70 8.19
N THR A 312 -6.33 35.92 8.10
CA THR A 312 -5.85 35.35 6.83
C THR A 312 -6.91 34.48 6.19
N TRP A 313 -7.63 33.68 6.99
CA TRP A 313 -8.68 32.81 6.48
C TRP A 313 -9.89 33.59 5.98
N ASP A 314 -10.30 34.64 6.70
CA ASP A 314 -11.41 35.50 6.31
C ASP A 314 -11.08 36.22 4.97
N GLU A 315 -9.86 36.75 4.84
CA GLU A 315 -9.38 37.37 3.58
C GLU A 315 -9.28 36.35 2.43
N LEU A 316 -8.77 35.15 2.70
CA LEU A 316 -8.72 34.06 1.72
C LEU A 316 -10.12 33.65 1.24
N GLN A 317 -11.11 33.63 2.14
CA GLN A 317 -12.49 33.34 1.76
C GLN A 317 -13.04 34.45 0.87
N ASP A 318 -12.79 35.71 1.17
CA ASP A 318 -13.22 36.83 0.34
C ASP A 318 -12.55 36.79 -1.06
N GLU A 319 -11.26 36.46 -1.16
CA GLU A 319 -10.58 36.25 -2.44
C GLU A 319 -11.18 35.09 -3.24
N LEU A 320 -11.47 33.96 -2.60
CA LEU A 320 -12.04 32.79 -3.27
C LEU A 320 -13.49 33.03 -3.76
N HIS A 321 -14.25 33.92 -3.11
CA HIS A 321 -15.59 34.30 -3.57
C HIS A 321 -15.56 35.37 -4.68
N THR A 322 -14.48 36.17 -4.76
CA THR A 322 -14.35 37.26 -5.74
C THR A 322 -13.61 36.84 -7.02
N MET A 323 -12.74 35.83 -6.95
CA MET A 323 -12.14 35.23 -8.13
C MET A 323 -13.12 34.27 -8.81
N ALA A 324 -13.36 34.47 -10.11
CA ALA A 324 -14.02 33.44 -10.93
C ALA A 324 -13.19 32.15 -10.88
N PRO A 325 -13.80 30.95 -10.92
CA PRO A 325 -13.04 29.71 -11.00
C PRO A 325 -12.16 29.80 -12.24
N ASP A 326 -10.84 29.81 -12.03
CA ASP A 326 -9.87 29.95 -13.09
C ASP A 326 -9.91 28.67 -13.93
N GLN A 327 -10.66 28.71 -15.04
CA GLN A 327 -10.92 27.54 -15.89
C GLN A 327 -9.68 27.06 -16.66
N ASN A 328 -8.54 27.74 -16.52
CA ASN A 328 -7.32 27.54 -17.32
C ASN A 328 -6.03 27.50 -16.48
N GLU A 329 -6.04 26.85 -15.33
CA GLU A 329 -4.77 26.42 -14.76
C GLU A 329 -4.26 25.17 -15.51
N ASP A 330 -3.25 25.34 -16.37
CA ASP A 330 -2.56 24.24 -17.06
C ASP A 330 -2.03 23.22 -16.04
N PHE A 331 -2.79 22.15 -15.81
CA PHE A 331 -2.33 20.96 -15.10
C PHE A 331 -2.18 19.83 -16.09
N GLN A 332 -1.07 19.11 -15.97
CA GLN A 332 -0.81 17.96 -16.83
C GLN A 332 -1.76 16.83 -16.43
N THR A 333 -2.62 16.46 -17.36
CA THR A 333 -3.63 15.40 -17.23
C THR A 333 -3.34 14.27 -18.20
N PHE A 334 -4.00 13.13 -18.00
CA PHE A 334 -4.07 12.10 -19.02
C PHE A 334 -5.00 12.59 -20.14
N VAL A 335 -4.42 12.83 -21.33
CA VAL A 335 -5.06 13.49 -22.49
C VAL A 335 -6.25 12.70 -23.07
N ASP A 336 -6.29 11.37 -22.91
CA ASP A 336 -7.22 10.47 -23.65
C ASP A 336 -8.67 10.41 -23.14
N VAL A 337 -9.01 11.04 -22.00
CA VAL A 337 -10.35 10.89 -21.40
C VAL A 337 -11.39 11.81 -22.06
N THR A 338 -10.97 12.91 -22.70
CA THR A 338 -11.88 13.84 -23.37
C THR A 338 -12.22 13.44 -24.80
N ASP A 339 -11.29 12.83 -25.55
CA ASP A 339 -11.51 12.53 -26.98
C ASP A 339 -12.21 11.18 -27.22
N SER A 340 -12.13 10.23 -26.28
CA SER A 340 -12.73 8.89 -26.44
C SER A 340 -14.25 8.84 -26.19
N VAL A 341 -14.84 9.94 -25.69
CA VAL A 341 -16.30 10.08 -25.48
C VAL A 341 -16.96 10.85 -26.65
N GLU A 342 -16.21 11.24 -27.68
CA GLU A 342 -16.71 12.02 -28.84
C GLU A 342 -17.58 11.22 -29.85
N ALA A 343 -18.05 10.03 -29.49
CA ALA A 343 -19.14 9.34 -30.20
C ALA A 343 -20.48 9.35 -29.42
N GLY A 344 -20.64 10.26 -28.46
CA GLY A 344 -21.89 10.56 -27.76
C GLY A 344 -22.08 12.07 -27.59
N PRO A 345 -23.32 12.58 -27.43
CA PRO A 345 -23.60 14.01 -27.46
C PRO A 345 -22.85 14.72 -26.33
N ARG A 346 -22.28 15.90 -26.64
CA ARG A 346 -21.62 16.81 -25.68
C ARG A 346 -22.30 16.76 -24.30
N PHE A 347 -21.68 16.11 -23.33
CA PHE A 347 -22.14 16.15 -21.95
C PHE A 347 -21.56 17.39 -21.26
N GLU A 348 -22.15 18.54 -21.59
CA GLU A 348 -22.25 19.65 -20.64
C GLU A 348 -23.23 19.23 -19.53
N GLU A 349 -22.81 18.35 -18.62
CA GLU A 349 -23.52 18.13 -17.35
C GLU A 349 -22.55 18.33 -16.19
N GLU A 350 -22.58 19.54 -15.64
CA GLU A 350 -22.22 19.84 -14.26
C GLU A 350 -23.07 18.94 -13.33
N GLY A 351 -22.67 17.70 -13.07
CA GLY A 351 -23.44 16.85 -12.16
C GLY A 351 -23.15 15.36 -12.10
N ALA A 352 -22.33 14.78 -12.99
CA ALA A 352 -21.97 13.36 -12.86
C ALA A 352 -21.07 13.14 -11.62
N ALA A 353 -21.59 12.41 -10.63
CA ALA A 353 -20.84 12.08 -9.42
C ALA A 353 -19.63 11.20 -9.77
N LEU A 354 -18.44 11.52 -9.23
CA LEU A 354 -17.19 10.80 -9.50
C LEU A 354 -17.31 9.26 -9.49
N PRO A 355 -18.06 8.62 -8.54
CA PRO A 355 -18.25 7.17 -8.57
C PRO A 355 -18.84 6.64 -9.89
N SER A 356 -19.83 7.33 -10.48
CA SER A 356 -20.44 6.88 -11.73
C SER A 356 -19.51 7.03 -12.94
N LEU A 357 -18.64 8.04 -12.93
CA LEU A 357 -17.62 8.23 -13.97
C LEU A 357 -16.55 7.14 -13.92
N VAL A 358 -16.15 6.72 -12.72
CA VAL A 358 -15.17 5.64 -12.53
C VAL A 358 -15.78 4.28 -12.88
N GLU A 359 -17.06 4.05 -12.57
CA GLU A 359 -17.75 2.80 -12.96
C GLU A 359 -17.93 2.68 -14.47
N GLN A 360 -18.18 3.78 -15.18
CA GLN A 360 -18.38 3.79 -16.64
C GLN A 360 -17.08 3.73 -17.45
N ALA A 361 -15.95 4.07 -16.83
CA ALA A 361 -14.65 4.05 -17.49
C ALA A 361 -14.15 2.61 -17.70
N SER A 362 -13.44 2.39 -18.81
CA SER A 362 -12.72 1.13 -19.02
C SER A 362 -11.70 0.89 -17.91
N SER A 363 -11.42 -0.37 -17.57
CA SER A 363 -10.53 -0.75 -16.47
C SER A 363 -9.22 0.03 -16.46
N SER A 364 -8.57 0.18 -17.63
CA SER A 364 -7.33 0.93 -17.75
C SER A 364 -7.50 2.44 -17.51
N GLN A 365 -8.63 3.05 -17.87
CA GLN A 365 -8.87 4.50 -17.76
C GLN A 365 -9.37 4.95 -16.39
N LYS A 366 -9.79 4.04 -15.50
CA LYS A 366 -10.33 4.38 -14.17
C LYS A 366 -9.37 5.26 -13.35
N LEU A 367 -8.08 4.93 -13.36
CA LEU A 367 -7.06 5.74 -12.68
C LEU A 367 -6.91 7.13 -13.28
N ASP A 368 -7.01 7.25 -14.61
CA ASP A 368 -6.89 8.51 -15.33
C ASP A 368 -8.04 9.45 -14.96
N VAL A 369 -9.27 8.93 -14.89
CA VAL A 369 -10.46 9.67 -14.46
C VAL A 369 -10.30 10.19 -13.03
N VAL A 370 -9.87 9.32 -12.11
CA VAL A 370 -9.63 9.70 -10.71
C VAL A 370 -8.56 10.78 -10.62
N TRP A 371 -7.42 10.58 -11.28
CA TRP A 371 -6.32 11.54 -11.27
C TRP A 371 -6.74 12.91 -11.85
N ASN A 372 -7.35 12.91 -13.04
CA ASN A 372 -7.77 14.13 -13.71
C ASN A 372 -8.81 14.90 -12.88
N THR A 373 -9.76 14.18 -12.26
CA THR A 373 -10.78 14.80 -11.41
C THR A 373 -10.17 15.32 -10.11
N TYR A 374 -9.23 14.58 -9.51
CA TYR A 374 -8.46 15.02 -8.34
C TYR A 374 -7.69 16.30 -8.61
N MET A 375 -6.96 16.38 -9.73
CA MET A 375 -6.18 17.58 -10.07
C MET A 375 -7.08 18.80 -10.31
N ARG A 376 -8.28 18.58 -10.88
CA ARG A 376 -9.29 19.64 -11.10
C ARG A 376 -9.86 20.15 -9.78
N ASP A 377 -10.23 19.26 -8.87
CA ASP A 377 -10.80 19.62 -7.56
C ASP A 377 -10.30 18.70 -6.45
N MET A 378 -9.16 19.05 -5.86
CA MET A 378 -8.54 18.29 -4.77
C MET A 378 -9.39 18.30 -3.49
N ARG A 379 -10.18 19.36 -3.27
CA ARG A 379 -10.98 19.52 -2.04
C ARG A 379 -12.15 18.55 -2.01
N SER A 380 -12.70 18.18 -3.17
CA SER A 380 -13.75 17.15 -3.24
C SER A 380 -13.28 15.77 -2.75
N PHE A 381 -12.00 15.45 -2.90
CA PHE A 381 -11.39 14.19 -2.44
C PHE A 381 -10.97 14.25 -0.98
N LEU A 382 -10.53 15.42 -0.52
CA LEU A 382 -9.95 15.63 0.81
C LEU A 382 -10.58 16.86 1.47
N PRO A 383 -11.85 16.77 1.90
CA PRO A 383 -12.59 17.93 2.44
C PRO A 383 -12.03 18.44 3.77
N ASP A 384 -11.30 17.60 4.49
CA ASP A 384 -10.67 17.93 5.78
C ASP A 384 -9.17 18.27 5.66
N SER A 385 -8.69 18.55 4.45
CA SER A 385 -7.33 19.04 4.16
C SER A 385 -7.37 20.25 3.23
N LEU A 386 -6.41 21.16 3.39
CA LEU A 386 -6.12 22.18 2.39
C LEU A 386 -5.39 21.57 1.20
N ASP A 387 -5.68 22.06 0.00
CA ASP A 387 -4.85 21.80 -1.18
C ASP A 387 -3.62 22.73 -1.21
N VAL A 388 -2.59 22.34 -1.98
CA VAL A 388 -1.30 23.05 -2.03
C VAL A 388 -1.44 24.48 -2.58
N ARG A 389 -2.36 24.71 -3.52
CA ARG A 389 -2.64 26.05 -4.08
C ARG A 389 -3.16 26.97 -3.00
N THR A 390 -4.16 26.50 -2.27
CA THR A 390 -4.81 27.24 -1.19
C THR A 390 -3.84 27.50 -0.05
N LEU A 391 -3.00 26.53 0.30
CA LEU A 391 -1.93 26.76 1.27
C LEU A 391 -0.98 27.86 0.77
N GLY A 392 -0.53 27.79 -0.49
CA GLY A 392 0.35 28.82 -1.07
C GLY A 392 -0.22 30.23 -0.93
N ARG A 393 -1.49 30.42 -1.32
CA ARG A 393 -2.21 31.69 -1.15
C ARG A 393 -2.33 32.11 0.31
N LEU A 394 -2.69 31.19 1.21
CA LEU A 394 -2.80 31.46 2.65
C LEU A 394 -1.47 31.99 3.20
N LEU A 395 -0.36 31.37 2.80
CA LEU A 395 0.98 31.80 3.24
C LEU A 395 1.36 33.18 2.66
N ASP A 396 0.99 33.47 1.41
CA ASP A 396 1.23 34.77 0.79
C ASP A 396 0.44 35.89 1.51
N ILE A 397 -0.84 35.64 1.83
CA ILE A 397 -1.67 36.58 2.60
C ILE A 397 -1.07 36.79 4.00
N LEU A 398 -0.73 35.70 4.69
CA LEU A 398 -0.14 35.77 6.03
C LEU A 398 1.14 36.62 6.06
N ALA A 399 1.99 36.49 5.04
CA ALA A 399 3.21 37.27 4.95
C ALA A 399 2.99 38.77 4.70
N ASN A 400 1.89 39.14 4.06
CA ASN A 400 1.53 40.52 3.74
C ASN A 400 0.70 41.19 4.85
N GLN A 401 0.31 40.45 5.89
CA GLN A 401 -0.35 41.04 7.06
C GLN A 401 0.62 41.96 7.79
N LYS A 402 0.23 43.23 7.94
CA LYS A 402 0.97 44.21 8.74
C LYS A 402 1.03 43.79 10.20
N ASP A 403 2.13 44.09 10.87
CA ASP A 403 2.20 43.99 12.32
C ASP A 403 1.57 45.25 12.93
N GLU A 404 0.63 45.09 13.87
CA GLU A 404 0.03 46.22 14.59
C GLU A 404 1.08 47.08 15.32
N ASP A 405 2.27 46.52 15.57
CA ASP A 405 3.40 47.21 16.20
C ASP A 405 4.11 48.21 15.27
N GLU A 406 4.13 47.99 13.94
CA GLU A 406 4.73 48.94 12.99
C GLU A 406 3.89 50.20 12.83
N ASP A 407 2.56 50.07 12.84
CA ASP A 407 1.64 51.21 12.77
C ASP A 407 1.74 52.09 14.05
N ALA A 408 2.01 51.49 15.21
CA ALA A 408 2.21 52.22 16.46
C ALA A 408 3.57 52.96 16.52
N GLU A 409 4.63 52.40 15.94
CA GLU A 409 5.93 53.07 15.81
C GLU A 409 5.89 54.19 14.76
N GLU A 410 5.24 53.99 13.61
CA GLU A 410 5.04 55.06 12.60
C GLU A 410 4.15 56.20 13.14
N GLU A 411 3.03 55.90 13.81
CA GLU A 411 2.21 56.93 14.45
C GLU A 411 2.97 57.64 15.58
N GLY A 412 3.76 56.91 16.37
CA GLY A 412 4.61 57.45 17.42
C GLY A 412 5.68 58.41 16.88
N LEU A 413 6.34 58.04 15.77
CA LEU A 413 7.31 58.89 15.06
C LEU A 413 6.63 60.13 14.47
N MET A 414 5.47 59.98 13.84
CA MET A 414 4.68 61.08 13.27
C MET A 414 4.16 62.07 14.34
N LEU A 415 3.77 61.56 15.51
CA LEU A 415 3.37 62.37 16.66
C LEU A 415 4.57 63.07 17.31
N SER A 416 5.75 62.43 17.33
CA SER A 416 7.00 63.03 17.82
C SER A 416 7.45 64.19 16.93
N GLU A 417 7.43 64.03 15.60
CA GLU A 417 7.76 65.10 14.65
C GLU A 417 6.77 66.27 14.72
N ARG A 418 5.48 65.99 14.93
CA ARG A 418 4.46 67.04 15.10
C ARG A 418 4.65 67.80 16.42
N LYS A 419 5.10 67.14 17.49
CA LYS A 419 5.45 67.79 18.75
C LYS A 419 6.71 68.64 18.63
N GLU A 420 7.77 68.17 17.97
CA GLU A 420 8.99 68.97 17.74
C GLU A 420 8.70 70.22 16.89
N LYS A 421 7.89 70.10 15.83
CA LYS A 421 7.46 71.25 15.00
C LYS A 421 6.57 72.25 15.75
N SER A 422 5.89 71.84 16.83
CA SER A 422 5.08 72.74 17.66
C SER A 422 5.88 73.45 18.76
N ILE A 423 7.08 72.98 19.11
CA ILE A 423 7.95 73.59 20.14
C ILE A 423 8.79 74.74 19.54
N PHE A 424 8.94 74.79 18.21
CA PHE A 424 9.69 75.81 17.47
C PHE A 424 8.82 76.93 16.85
N ARG A 425 7.56 77.10 17.28
CA ARG A 425 6.66 78.17 16.81
C ARG A 425 6.33 79.20 17.88
#